data_AF-A0A2E5ZLF5-F1
#
_entry.id   AF-A0A2E5ZLF5-F1
#
_cell.length_a   1.000
_cell.length_b   1.000
_cell.length_c   1.000
_cell.angle_alpha   90.00
_cell.angle_beta   90.00
_cell.angle_gamma   90.00
#
_symmetry.space_group_name_H-M   'P 1'
#
loop_
_entity.id
_entity.type
_entity.pdbx_description
1 polymer ?
#
loop_
_entity_poly.entity_id
_entity_poly.type
_entity_poly.pdbx_seq_one_letter_code
_entity_poly.pdbx_strand_id
1 'polypeptide(L)'
;MWILIWGEILSRRFAIIGHEVPAKGGFSLNDLSGSSGRLDVLLRAVNSALFISHGIREDTQIVLHLEGAGSRRIKFDGKSLKGVHPDERSIAGQVRAVTKSQIPPVGVWQEYSRGIAHSGGSIGETLQEWSQEGCEIFIMDANGTPLENLSFGEKSGFVLSDHKPFTNAESDLMCNFESTSLGEKWLQGHSCITIVHHHLDRH
;
A
#
# COMPACT_ATOMS: atom_id res chain seq x y z
N MET A 1 -19.93 22.48 22.75
CA MET A 1 -20.27 21.07 22.51
C MET A 1 -21.05 21.02 21.20
N TRP A 2 -20.35 20.84 20.08
CA TRP A 2 -20.97 20.69 18.76
C TRP A 2 -20.70 19.25 18.33
N ILE A 3 -21.79 18.49 18.20
CA ILE A 3 -21.79 17.13 17.69
C ILE A 3 -21.77 17.24 16.17
N LEU A 4 -20.68 16.78 15.55
CA LEU A 4 -20.60 16.48 14.12
C LEU A 4 -21.03 15.01 13.96
N ILE A 5 -22.22 14.79 13.43
CA ILE A 5 -22.66 13.51 12.84
C ILE A 5 -23.05 13.88 11.40
N TRP A 6 -22.85 12.96 10.45
CA TRP A 6 -22.71 13.11 8.98
C TRP A 6 -21.28 13.54 8.60
N GLY A 7 -20.35 12.71 8.12
CA GLY A 7 -20.42 11.43 7.43
C GLY A 7 -19.27 11.45 6.40
N GLU A 8 -18.29 10.56 6.60
CA GLU A 8 -17.10 10.28 5.78
C GLU A 8 -15.85 11.19 5.89
N ILE A 9 -14.86 10.70 6.65
CA ILE A 9 -13.46 10.69 6.19
C ILE A 9 -12.92 9.28 6.47
N LEU A 10 -13.24 8.31 5.61
CA LEU A 10 -12.71 6.95 5.74
C LEU A 10 -11.28 6.89 5.17
N SER A 11 -10.27 7.19 5.98
CA SER A 11 -8.87 7.11 5.50
C SER A 11 -8.42 5.65 5.46
N ARG A 12 -8.65 4.98 4.33
CA ARG A 12 -8.20 3.61 4.05
C ARG A 12 -6.75 3.66 3.60
N ARG A 13 -5.90 2.84 4.21
CA ARG A 13 -4.47 2.81 3.86
C ARG A 13 -4.05 1.39 3.55
N PHE A 14 -3.24 1.27 2.51
CA PHE A 14 -2.62 0.00 2.13
C PHE A 14 -1.12 0.18 2.11
N ALA A 15 -0.38 -0.82 2.59
CA ALA A 15 1.05 -0.91 2.42
C ALA A 15 1.35 -2.27 1.79
N ILE A 16 2.14 -2.29 0.73
CA ILE A 16 2.56 -3.54 0.09
C ILE A 16 4.08 -3.59 -0.06
N ILE A 17 4.67 -4.69 0.42
CA ILE A 17 6.12 -4.91 0.41
C ILE A 17 6.53 -5.68 -0.85
N GLY A 18 7.33 -5.03 -1.70
CA GLY A 18 8.02 -5.64 -2.83
C GLY A 18 9.46 -5.95 -2.47
N HIS A 19 9.70 -7.20 -2.04
CA HIS A 19 10.98 -7.64 -1.49
C HIS A 19 12.14 -7.56 -2.49
N GLU A 20 11.84 -7.80 -3.77
CA GLU A 20 12.85 -7.84 -4.82
C GLU A 20 12.76 -6.64 -5.77
N VAL A 21 11.78 -5.76 -5.58
CA VAL A 21 11.57 -4.63 -6.47
C VAL A 21 12.66 -3.58 -6.22
N PRO A 22 13.45 -3.18 -7.23
CA PRO A 22 14.56 -2.26 -7.02
C PRO A 22 14.13 -0.88 -6.49
N ALA A 23 14.71 -0.46 -5.37
CA ALA A 23 14.44 0.85 -4.78
C ALA A 23 15.01 2.03 -5.56
N LYS A 24 15.99 1.81 -6.44
CA LYS A 24 16.71 2.87 -7.17
C LYS A 24 17.09 2.44 -8.58
N GLY A 25 17.31 3.43 -9.44
CA GLY A 25 17.71 3.23 -10.83
C GLY A 25 16.51 3.04 -11.75
N GLY A 26 16.72 2.31 -12.84
CA GLY A 26 15.68 1.99 -13.81
C GLY A 26 15.41 0.49 -13.88
N PHE A 27 14.25 0.16 -14.42
CA PHE A 27 13.86 -1.21 -14.75
C PHE A 27 13.12 -1.22 -16.10
N SER A 28 13.00 -2.42 -16.68
CA SER A 28 12.34 -2.61 -17.97
C SER A 28 10.82 -2.58 -17.81
N LEU A 29 10.14 -1.68 -18.54
CA LEU A 29 8.66 -1.69 -18.60
C LEU A 29 8.10 -2.85 -19.43
N ASN A 30 8.97 -3.61 -20.10
CA ASN A 30 8.58 -4.78 -20.87
C ASN A 30 8.79 -6.08 -20.07
N ASP A 31 9.33 -5.99 -18.84
CA ASP A 31 9.59 -7.14 -17.97
C ASP A 31 9.34 -6.78 -16.50
N LEU A 32 8.07 -6.55 -16.17
CA LEU A 32 7.62 -6.15 -14.83
C LEU A 32 7.64 -7.33 -13.83
N SER A 33 7.48 -8.56 -14.31
CA SER A 33 7.39 -9.77 -13.48
C SER A 33 8.71 -10.55 -13.38
N GLY A 34 9.66 -10.35 -14.28
CA GLY A 34 10.97 -10.99 -14.22
C GLY A 34 11.98 -10.10 -13.51
N SER A 35 12.82 -9.43 -14.31
CA SER A 35 13.96 -8.63 -13.84
C SER A 35 13.60 -7.43 -12.96
N SER A 36 12.32 -7.03 -12.91
CA SER A 36 11.84 -5.95 -12.04
C SER A 36 11.38 -6.42 -10.66
N GLY A 37 11.63 -7.68 -10.29
CA GLY A 37 11.39 -8.20 -8.93
C GLY A 37 9.92 -8.32 -8.56
N ARG A 38 9.09 -8.79 -9.49
CA ARG A 38 7.62 -8.89 -9.32
C ARG A 38 6.91 -7.55 -9.08
N LEU A 39 7.42 -6.48 -9.70
CA LEU A 39 6.76 -5.17 -9.70
C LEU A 39 5.29 -5.25 -10.18
N ASP A 40 4.96 -6.18 -11.10
CA ASP A 40 3.58 -6.46 -11.53
C ASP A 40 2.59 -6.67 -10.37
N VAL A 41 3.04 -7.23 -9.25
CA VAL A 41 2.21 -7.46 -8.06
C VAL A 41 1.84 -6.14 -7.38
N LEU A 42 2.82 -5.25 -7.21
CA LEU A 42 2.64 -3.94 -6.58
C LEU A 42 1.77 -3.03 -7.45
N LEU A 43 1.94 -3.07 -8.77
CA LEU A 43 1.15 -2.25 -9.70
C LEU A 43 -0.33 -2.64 -9.69
N ARG A 44 -0.63 -3.94 -9.66
CA ARG A 44 -2.01 -4.44 -9.50
C ARG A 44 -2.60 -4.07 -8.16
N ALA A 45 -1.79 -4.02 -7.11
CA ALA A 45 -2.21 -3.52 -5.80
C ALA A 45 -2.57 -2.03 -5.85
N VAL A 46 -1.78 -1.18 -6.53
CA VAL A 46 -2.16 0.24 -6.76
C VAL A 46 -3.45 0.34 -7.53
N ASN A 47 -3.61 -0.44 -8.60
CA ASN A 47 -4.84 -0.47 -9.38
C ASN A 47 -6.05 -0.77 -8.47
N SER A 48 -6.01 -1.90 -7.76
CA SER A 48 -7.11 -2.37 -6.92
C SER A 48 -7.38 -1.45 -5.71
N ALA A 49 -6.36 -0.78 -5.19
CA ALA A 49 -6.51 0.13 -4.06
C ALA A 49 -7.20 1.43 -4.47
N LEU A 50 -6.89 1.99 -5.64
CA LEU A 50 -7.27 3.35 -5.97
C LEU A 50 -8.34 3.48 -7.04
N PHE A 51 -8.38 2.61 -8.05
CA PHE A 51 -9.19 2.86 -9.23
C PHE A 51 -10.55 2.15 -9.14
N ILE A 52 -11.59 2.87 -9.54
CA ILE A 52 -12.97 2.38 -9.70
C ILE A 52 -13.47 2.74 -11.11
N SER A 53 -14.61 2.18 -11.54
CA SER A 53 -15.08 2.28 -12.92
C SER A 53 -15.15 3.71 -13.49
N HIS A 54 -15.47 4.70 -12.64
CA HIS A 54 -15.63 6.10 -13.06
C HIS A 54 -14.77 7.08 -12.23
N GLY A 55 -13.63 6.63 -11.69
CA GLY A 55 -12.78 7.55 -10.94
C GLY A 55 -11.73 6.88 -10.07
N ILE A 56 -11.37 7.59 -9.01
CA ILE A 56 -10.37 7.21 -8.01
C ILE A 56 -11.03 7.29 -6.63
N ARG A 57 -10.69 6.36 -5.73
CA ARG A 57 -11.06 6.42 -4.32
C ARG A 57 -10.28 7.54 -3.63
N GLU A 58 -10.92 8.69 -3.45
CA GLU A 58 -10.30 9.89 -2.85
C GLU A 58 -10.00 9.75 -1.35
N ASP A 59 -10.56 8.73 -0.71
CA ASP A 59 -10.40 8.40 0.71
C ASP A 59 -9.26 7.38 0.96
N THR A 60 -8.61 6.90 -0.11
CA THR A 60 -7.66 5.79 -0.04
C THR A 60 -6.23 6.20 -0.38
N GLN A 61 -5.27 5.63 0.36
CA GLN A 61 -3.83 5.73 0.09
C GLN A 61 -3.18 4.36 -0.02
N ILE A 62 -2.17 4.24 -0.87
CA ILE A 62 -1.31 3.05 -0.91
C ILE A 62 0.17 3.43 -0.90
N VAL A 63 0.95 2.77 -0.04
CA VAL A 63 2.39 2.89 0.05
C VAL A 63 3.05 1.62 -0.49
N LEU A 64 3.82 1.77 -1.56
CA LEU A 64 4.69 0.74 -2.09
C LEU A 64 6.02 0.77 -1.34
N HIS A 65 6.44 -0.37 -0.80
CA HIS A 65 7.75 -0.56 -0.19
C HIS A 65 8.64 -1.33 -1.18
N LEU A 66 9.70 -0.68 -1.66
CA LEU A 66 10.64 -1.24 -2.62
C LEU A 66 11.93 -1.60 -1.85
N GLU A 67 12.26 -2.89 -1.75
CA GLU A 67 13.35 -3.38 -0.87
C GLU A 67 14.50 -4.05 -1.65
N GLY A 68 14.39 -4.20 -2.97
CA GLY A 68 15.30 -5.00 -3.81
C GLY A 68 16.70 -4.44 -4.06
N ALA A 69 17.10 -3.33 -3.42
CA ALA A 69 18.47 -2.78 -3.47
C ALA A 69 18.63 -1.59 -2.49
N GLY A 70 18.15 -1.76 -1.26
CA GLY A 70 17.90 -0.68 -0.29
C GLY A 70 16.40 -0.39 -0.19
N SER A 71 16.02 0.55 0.68
CA SER A 71 14.60 0.77 1.05
C SER A 71 14.09 2.11 0.54
N ARG A 72 12.99 2.09 -0.22
CA ARG A 72 12.27 3.28 -0.66
C ARG A 72 10.78 3.05 -0.56
N ARG A 73 10.07 4.07 -0.12
CA ARG A 73 8.60 4.13 -0.05
C ARG A 73 8.06 5.04 -1.12
N ILE A 74 7.03 4.62 -1.84
CA ILE A 74 6.30 5.46 -2.80
C ILE A 74 4.82 5.44 -2.41
N LYS A 75 4.28 6.60 -2.07
CA LYS A 75 2.89 6.79 -1.71
C LYS A 75 2.11 7.31 -2.91
N PHE A 76 0.99 6.65 -3.20
CA PHE A 76 -0.06 7.16 -4.07
C PHE A 76 -1.24 7.59 -3.20
N ASP A 77 -1.64 8.85 -3.33
CA ASP A 77 -2.72 9.48 -2.55
C ASP A 77 -3.93 9.73 -3.45
N GLY A 78 -4.98 8.91 -3.28
CA GLY A 78 -6.17 8.96 -4.12
C GLY A 78 -6.87 10.32 -4.14
N LYS A 79 -6.79 11.07 -3.03
CA LYS A 79 -7.37 12.41 -2.90
C LYS A 79 -6.82 13.42 -3.92
N SER A 80 -5.54 13.28 -4.28
CA SER A 80 -4.82 14.27 -5.08
C SER A 80 -4.25 13.71 -6.38
N LEU A 81 -4.33 12.39 -6.59
CA LEU A 81 -3.74 11.68 -7.73
C LEU A 81 -4.29 12.20 -9.06
N LYS A 82 -3.39 12.59 -9.97
CA LYS A 82 -3.73 12.98 -11.34
C LYS A 82 -2.69 12.46 -12.33
N GLY A 83 -3.13 12.23 -13.57
CA GLY A 83 -2.22 11.85 -14.67
C GLY A 83 -1.71 10.41 -14.61
N VAL A 84 -2.42 9.53 -13.91
CA VAL A 84 -2.14 8.09 -13.85
C VAL A 84 -3.37 7.33 -14.36
N HIS A 85 -3.17 6.56 -15.42
CA HIS A 85 -4.16 5.59 -15.90
C HIS A 85 -4.07 4.28 -15.11
N PRO A 86 -5.19 3.54 -14.97
CA PRO A 86 -5.24 2.32 -14.16
C PRO A 86 -4.43 1.15 -14.73
N ASP A 87 -3.97 1.21 -15.98
CA ASP A 87 -3.16 0.14 -16.55
C ASP A 87 -1.77 0.03 -15.89
N GLU A 88 -1.25 -1.20 -15.80
CA GLU A 88 0.02 -1.48 -15.14
C GLU A 88 1.18 -0.68 -15.74
N ARG A 89 1.19 -0.46 -17.05
CA ARG A 89 2.31 0.22 -17.74
C ARG A 89 2.36 1.71 -17.37
N SER A 90 1.20 2.37 -17.28
CA SER A 90 1.07 3.74 -16.79
C SER A 90 1.60 3.88 -15.36
N ILE A 91 1.14 3.03 -14.44
CA ILE A 91 1.58 3.05 -13.03
C ILE A 91 3.09 2.74 -12.94
N ALA A 92 3.58 1.76 -13.69
CA ALA A 92 4.99 1.41 -13.77
C ALA A 92 5.85 2.57 -14.26
N GLY A 93 5.33 3.36 -15.21
CA GLY A 93 5.96 4.58 -15.70
C GLY A 93 6.24 5.57 -14.57
N GLN A 94 5.26 5.80 -13.68
CA GLN A 94 5.39 6.68 -12.52
C GLN A 94 6.41 6.12 -11.50
N VAL A 95 6.28 4.84 -11.13
CA VAL A 95 7.22 4.19 -10.21
C VAL A 95 8.65 4.29 -10.73
N ARG A 96 8.87 4.00 -12.02
CA ARG A 96 10.21 4.09 -12.65
C ARG A 96 10.76 5.51 -12.66
N ALA A 97 9.89 6.51 -12.81
CA ALA A 97 10.29 7.90 -12.81
C ALA A 97 10.78 8.32 -11.40
N VAL A 98 10.06 7.88 -10.36
CA VAL A 98 10.48 8.03 -8.96
C VAL A 98 11.77 7.25 -8.65
N THR A 99 11.93 6.02 -9.13
CA THR A 99 13.13 5.22 -8.80
C THR A 99 14.43 5.84 -9.33
N LYS A 100 14.34 6.66 -10.38
CA LYS A 100 15.45 7.42 -10.96
C LYS A 100 15.83 8.69 -10.21
N SER A 101 14.99 9.21 -9.32
CA SER A 101 15.33 10.38 -8.51
C SER A 101 16.18 9.99 -7.30
N GLN A 102 16.71 10.99 -6.59
CA GLN A 102 17.42 10.78 -5.32
C GLN A 102 16.45 10.29 -4.23
N ILE A 103 16.88 9.41 -3.33
CA ILE A 103 16.05 8.95 -2.21
C ILE A 103 16.03 10.07 -1.15
N PRO A 104 14.86 10.58 -0.74
CA PRO A 104 14.76 11.54 0.35
C PRO A 104 15.21 10.91 1.68
N PRO A 105 15.58 11.71 2.69
CA PRO A 105 15.82 11.21 4.04
C PRO A 105 14.63 10.40 4.57
N VAL A 106 14.92 9.46 5.48
CA VAL A 106 13.91 8.66 6.17
C VAL A 106 12.95 9.58 6.93
N GLY A 107 11.63 9.33 6.82
CA GLY A 107 10.58 10.14 7.43
C GLY A 107 10.27 11.46 6.72
N VAL A 108 10.98 11.80 5.63
CA VAL A 108 10.72 13.02 4.85
C VAL A 108 10.04 12.66 3.54
N TRP A 109 8.74 12.90 3.47
CA TRP A 109 7.96 12.76 2.24
C TRP A 109 8.24 13.92 1.28
N GLN A 110 8.73 13.59 0.08
CA GLN A 110 8.90 14.53 -1.02
C GLN A 110 7.85 14.25 -2.10
N GLU A 111 7.12 15.28 -2.55
CA GLU A 111 6.21 15.15 -3.69
C GLU A 111 7.02 15.01 -4.98
N TYR A 112 6.70 13.99 -5.79
CA TYR A 112 7.28 13.78 -7.12
C TYR A 112 6.36 14.33 -8.21
N SER A 113 5.07 14.04 -8.10
CA SER A 113 4.00 14.56 -8.95
C SER A 113 2.69 14.57 -8.15
N ARG A 114 1.62 15.15 -8.70
CA ARG A 114 0.34 15.29 -7.97
C ARG A 114 -0.20 13.96 -7.49
N GLY A 115 -0.26 13.80 -6.17
CA GLY A 115 -0.70 12.59 -5.48
C GLY A 115 0.30 11.43 -5.51
N ILE A 116 1.55 11.69 -5.90
CA ILE A 116 2.65 10.73 -5.81
C ILE A 116 3.80 11.36 -5.02
N ALA A 117 4.07 10.81 -3.84
CA ALA A 117 5.18 11.21 -2.99
C ALA A 117 6.09 10.02 -2.70
N HIS A 118 7.32 10.27 -2.30
CA HIS A 118 8.26 9.23 -1.93
C HIS A 118 9.13 9.63 -0.74
N SER A 119 9.67 8.63 -0.05
CA SER A 119 10.52 8.77 1.13
C SER A 119 11.54 7.63 1.15
N GLY A 120 12.65 7.81 1.85
CA GLY A 120 13.43 6.67 2.34
C GLY A 120 12.69 5.92 3.44
N GLY A 121 13.23 4.77 3.85
CA GLY A 121 12.70 3.95 4.95
C GLY A 121 12.00 2.68 4.46
N SER A 122 11.68 1.83 5.43
CA SER A 122 11.10 0.50 5.33
C SER A 122 9.65 0.49 5.83
N ILE A 123 9.04 -0.69 5.96
CA ILE A 123 7.70 -0.83 6.55
C ILE A 123 7.63 -0.31 7.99
N GLY A 124 8.73 -0.37 8.76
CA GLY A 124 8.77 0.11 10.14
C GLY A 124 8.38 1.59 10.27
N GLU A 125 8.89 2.44 9.39
CA GLU A 125 8.54 3.86 9.36
C GLU A 125 7.07 4.10 9.00
N THR A 126 6.51 3.31 8.07
CA THR A 126 5.08 3.42 7.74
C THR A 126 4.21 3.02 8.92
N LEU A 127 4.54 1.93 9.61
CA LEU A 127 3.81 1.46 10.80
C LEU A 127 3.87 2.52 11.92
N GLN A 128 5.03 3.13 12.12
CA GLN A 128 5.20 4.19 13.12
C GLN A 128 4.39 5.44 12.77
N GLU A 129 4.47 5.93 11.54
CA GLU A 129 3.72 7.08 11.04
C GLU A 129 2.20 6.83 11.18
N TRP A 130 1.72 5.67 10.75
CA TRP A 130 0.31 5.30 10.86
C TRP A 130 -0.16 5.23 12.31
N SER A 131 0.63 4.63 13.20
CA SER A 131 0.31 4.56 14.64
C SER A 131 0.23 5.96 15.26
N GLN A 132 1.17 6.86 14.93
CA GLN A 132 1.16 8.25 15.42
C GLN A 132 -0.06 9.04 14.93
N GLU A 133 -0.58 8.70 13.75
CA GLU A 133 -1.78 9.32 13.18
C GLU A 133 -3.09 8.69 13.67
N GLY A 134 -3.02 7.73 14.59
CA GLY A 134 -4.18 7.02 15.14
C GLY A 134 -4.82 6.05 14.15
N CYS A 135 -4.05 5.53 13.20
CA CYS A 135 -4.52 4.50 12.27
C CYS A 135 -4.49 3.14 12.97
N GLU A 136 -5.61 2.43 12.94
CA GLU A 136 -5.69 1.02 13.32
C GLU A 136 -5.03 0.18 12.22
N ILE A 137 -4.09 -0.70 12.57
CA ILE A 137 -3.26 -1.42 11.60
C ILE A 137 -3.56 -2.91 11.69
N PHE A 138 -3.81 -3.50 10.51
CA PHE A 138 -4.12 -4.91 10.32
C PHE A 138 -3.11 -5.55 9.38
N ILE A 139 -2.59 -6.71 9.76
CA ILE A 139 -1.65 -7.50 8.96
C ILE A 139 -2.44 -8.58 8.22
N MET A 140 -2.37 -8.58 6.89
CA MET A 140 -3.09 -9.58 6.10
C MET A 140 -2.37 -10.94 6.20
N ASP A 141 -3.00 -11.91 6.85
CA ASP A 141 -2.49 -13.27 7.04
C ASP A 141 -3.65 -14.28 6.97
N ALA A 142 -3.48 -15.34 6.19
CA ALA A 142 -4.48 -16.40 6.06
C ALA A 142 -4.85 -17.06 7.40
N ASN A 143 -3.96 -17.01 8.40
CA ASN A 143 -4.16 -17.55 9.75
C ASN A 143 -4.68 -16.52 10.77
N GLY A 144 -4.93 -15.27 10.35
CA GLY A 144 -5.45 -14.22 11.22
C GLY A 144 -6.94 -14.36 11.54
N THR A 145 -7.45 -13.42 12.34
CA THR A 145 -8.89 -13.32 12.65
C THR A 145 -9.68 -13.04 11.38
N PRO A 146 -10.77 -13.78 11.08
CA PRO A 146 -11.58 -13.51 9.89
C PRO A 146 -12.03 -12.05 9.83
N LEU A 147 -11.85 -11.40 8.68
CA LEU A 147 -12.14 -9.96 8.48
C LEU A 147 -13.56 -9.58 8.88
N GLU A 148 -14.52 -10.47 8.62
CA GLU A 148 -15.93 -10.32 8.97
C GLU A 148 -16.22 -10.23 10.48
N ASN A 149 -15.28 -10.66 11.32
CA ASN A 149 -15.39 -10.59 12.77
C ASN A 149 -14.72 -9.34 13.36
N LEU A 150 -14.11 -8.50 12.53
CA LEU A 150 -13.42 -7.29 12.96
C LEU A 150 -14.32 -6.07 12.80
N SER A 151 -14.16 -5.12 13.73
CA SER A 151 -14.70 -3.78 13.61
C SER A 151 -13.57 -2.83 13.22
N PHE A 152 -13.82 -1.96 12.25
CA PHE A 152 -12.83 -0.99 11.78
C PHE A 152 -13.10 0.39 12.36
N GLY A 153 -12.06 1.05 12.87
CA GLY A 153 -12.10 2.46 13.24
C GLY A 153 -12.20 3.41 12.04
N GLU A 154 -12.13 4.72 12.31
CA GLU A 154 -12.20 5.76 11.26
C GLU A 154 -11.01 5.73 10.29
N LYS A 155 -9.86 5.23 10.74
CA LYS A 155 -8.63 5.09 9.97
C LYS A 155 -8.12 3.67 10.10
N SER A 156 -8.08 2.96 8.98
CA SER A 156 -7.62 1.56 8.96
C SER A 156 -6.54 1.38 7.92
N GLY A 157 -5.47 0.70 8.32
CA GLY A 157 -4.29 0.41 7.53
C GLY A 157 -4.12 -1.09 7.36
N PHE A 158 -3.93 -1.55 6.14
CA PHE A 158 -3.78 -2.96 5.81
C PHE A 158 -2.40 -3.20 5.22
N VAL A 159 -1.63 -4.11 5.83
CA VAL A 159 -0.27 -4.43 5.40
C VAL A 159 -0.27 -5.76 4.67
N LEU A 160 0.28 -5.75 3.46
CA LEU A 160 0.37 -6.90 2.57
C LEU A 160 1.83 -7.17 2.21
N SER A 161 2.13 -8.45 2.02
CA SER A 161 3.34 -8.87 1.36
C SER A 161 3.11 -9.04 -0.15
N ASP A 162 4.18 -9.14 -0.93
CA ASP A 162 4.14 -9.52 -2.34
C ASP A 162 3.94 -11.04 -2.51
N HIS A 163 4.75 -11.66 -3.36
CA HIS A 163 4.72 -13.09 -3.63
C HIS A 163 5.55 -13.91 -2.62
N LYS A 164 6.29 -13.25 -1.73
CA LYS A 164 7.04 -13.87 -0.64
C LYS A 164 6.31 -13.68 0.68
N PRO A 165 6.50 -14.55 1.68
CA PRO A 165 6.05 -14.26 3.03
C PRO A 165 6.83 -13.07 3.61
N PHE A 166 6.29 -12.46 4.66
CA PHE A 166 7.05 -11.51 5.48
C PHE A 166 8.32 -12.18 6.00
N THR A 167 9.40 -11.42 6.03
CA THR A 167 10.65 -11.82 6.68
C THR A 167 10.48 -11.86 8.19
N ASN A 168 11.44 -12.49 8.90
CA ASN A 168 11.41 -12.49 10.37
C ASN A 168 11.50 -11.07 10.94
N ALA A 169 12.32 -10.21 10.35
CA ALA A 169 12.47 -8.82 10.80
C ALA A 169 11.18 -8.01 10.63
N GLU A 170 10.45 -8.24 9.53
CA GLU A 170 9.14 -7.61 9.32
C GLU A 170 8.08 -8.16 10.27
N SER A 171 8.06 -9.48 10.48
CA SER A 171 7.18 -10.13 11.45
C SER A 171 7.41 -9.60 12.88
N ASP A 172 8.67 -9.37 13.27
CA ASP A 172 9.02 -8.79 14.57
C ASP A 172 8.50 -7.35 14.72
N LEU A 173 8.57 -6.54 13.65
CA LEU A 173 7.97 -5.19 13.63
C LEU A 173 6.44 -5.23 13.73
N MET A 174 5.83 -6.31 13.22
CA MET A 174 4.38 -6.44 13.10
C MET A 174 3.72 -7.18 14.27
N CYS A 175 4.50 -7.76 15.18
CA CYS A 175 4.00 -8.69 16.21
C CYS A 175 2.94 -8.14 17.17
N ASN A 176 2.85 -6.80 17.31
CA ASN A 176 1.90 -6.13 18.19
C ASN A 176 0.63 -5.65 17.48
N PHE A 177 0.52 -5.84 16.16
CA PHE A 177 -0.66 -5.48 15.39
C PHE A 177 -1.56 -6.70 15.18
N GLU A 178 -2.85 -6.45 15.00
CA GLU A 178 -3.82 -7.50 14.77
C GLU A 178 -3.65 -8.10 13.37
N SER A 179 -3.71 -9.42 13.26
CA SER A 179 -3.70 -10.10 11.96
C SER A 179 -5.11 -10.46 11.52
N THR A 180 -5.39 -10.32 10.23
CA THR A 180 -6.70 -10.60 9.66
C THR A 180 -6.65 -11.51 8.44
N SER A 181 -7.61 -12.42 8.34
CA SER A 181 -7.76 -13.41 7.27
C SER A 181 -8.96 -13.12 6.38
N LEU A 182 -8.80 -13.41 5.09
CA LEU A 182 -9.87 -13.41 4.08
C LEU A 182 -10.34 -14.82 3.71
N GLY A 183 -9.91 -15.82 4.48
CA GLY A 183 -10.16 -17.24 4.26
C GLY A 183 -8.87 -18.06 4.20
N GLU A 184 -9.03 -19.38 4.12
CA GLU A 184 -7.93 -20.35 4.22
C GLU A 184 -6.92 -20.32 3.06
N LYS A 185 -7.29 -19.69 1.93
CA LYS A 185 -6.45 -19.63 0.73
C LYS A 185 -5.56 -18.39 0.76
N TRP A 186 -4.28 -18.60 0.44
CA TRP A 186 -3.35 -17.52 0.14
C TRP A 186 -3.74 -16.83 -1.17
N LEU A 187 -4.34 -15.65 -1.06
CA LEU A 187 -4.75 -14.83 -2.20
C LEU A 187 -3.62 -13.91 -2.64
N GLN A 188 -3.67 -13.47 -3.90
CA GLN A 188 -2.77 -12.41 -4.36
C GLN A 188 -3.17 -11.08 -3.71
N GLY A 189 -2.19 -10.26 -3.31
CA GLY A 189 -2.43 -9.03 -2.54
C GLY A 189 -3.47 -8.08 -3.15
N HIS A 190 -3.47 -7.93 -4.48
CA HIS A 190 -4.49 -7.10 -5.17
C HIS A 190 -5.93 -7.61 -4.99
N SER A 191 -6.13 -8.94 -4.92
CA SER A 191 -7.42 -9.55 -4.61
C SER A 191 -7.80 -9.31 -3.15
N CYS A 192 -6.84 -9.38 -2.23
CA CYS A 192 -7.07 -9.04 -0.83
C CYS A 192 -7.58 -7.61 -0.68
N ILE A 193 -6.93 -6.65 -1.34
CA ILE A 193 -7.34 -5.24 -1.35
C ILE A 193 -8.77 -5.08 -1.87
N THR A 194 -9.11 -5.79 -2.95
CA THR A 194 -10.47 -5.75 -3.52
C THR A 194 -11.52 -6.25 -2.52
N ILE A 195 -11.23 -7.34 -1.79
CA ILE A 195 -12.16 -7.90 -0.79
C ILE A 195 -12.27 -6.98 0.42
N VAL A 196 -11.16 -6.41 0.91
CA VAL A 196 -11.17 -5.43 2.00
C VAL A 196 -12.01 -4.22 1.61
N HIS A 197 -11.82 -3.66 0.42
CA HIS A 197 -12.68 -2.58 -0.07
C HIS A 197 -14.15 -2.99 -0.14
N HIS A 198 -14.45 -4.19 -0.65
CA HIS A 198 -15.82 -4.69 -0.68
C HIS A 198 -16.44 -4.78 0.73
N HIS A 199 -15.68 -5.22 1.72
CA HIS A 199 -16.14 -5.29 3.11
C HIS A 199 -16.37 -3.90 3.69
N LEU A 200 -15.41 -2.98 3.53
CA LEU A 200 -15.50 -1.60 4.03
C LEU A 200 -16.58 -0.77 3.32
N ASP A 201 -16.89 -1.04 2.05
CA ASP A 201 -17.96 -0.34 1.33
C ASP A 201 -19.38 -0.74 1.78
N ARG A 202 -19.51 -1.84 2.55
CA ARG A 202 -20.81 -2.33 3.04
C ARG A 202 -21.21 -1.74 4.39
N HIS A 203 -20.31 -1.02 5.05
CA HIS A 203 -20.44 -0.52 6.42
C HIS A 203 -20.11 0.97 6.47
#